data_AF-A4HUN1-F1
#
_entry.id   AF-A4HUN1-F1
#
_cell.length_a   1.000
_cell.length_b   1.000
_cell.length_c   1.000
_cell.angle_alpha   90.00
_cell.angle_beta   90.00
_cell.angle_gamma   90.00
#
_symmetry.space_group_name_H-M   'P 1'
#
loop_
_entity.id
_entity.type
_entity.pdbx_description
1 polymer ?
#
loop_
_entity_poly.entity_id
_entity_poly.type
_entity_poly.pdbx_seq_one_letter_code
_entity_poly.pdbx_strand_id
1 'polypeptide(L)'
;MGSAVEEQNLFSAANGRGIAAASSVDNAASASNQMNTKTKKQLFMLQRAERLKDPKVRKMGIDREALDAQVREKEALRRLEKERNDYYDRQALLMDRHACALQQEVNSIRAAREKELQDYRQTFQKKEMGREWDLNDPEARRKELPARIGDDDPRNGPSSLQKFEGEDLDYAARRAAQQRQQRQWAQQQVNEKLAKKWMEQERDRAFDDRNEEVNHRLYEVEQKVAEQRRLMEKNGADFNRALAEQQRREAVRAKEEDTRLGLQEMAYQMDSDFLNERETVVSELGGSVMAERYKGMSEKQKTLLRAGQDEQLRELRRRRLLEVEEQRQWSLQENMQLRMANALDRQRERERRAEREQLAETHKMQAQAAAKRKAQLDELYKNAVDEDYFKYWDRCL
;
A
#
# COMPACT_ATOMS: atom_id res chain seq x y z
N MET A 1 -28.08 -13.96 -53.46
CA MET A 1 -27.10 -12.97 -53.94
C MET A 1 -25.73 -13.49 -53.53
N GLY A 2 -24.93 -13.94 -54.48
CA GLY A 2 -23.63 -14.56 -54.19
C GLY A 2 -22.62 -13.57 -53.64
N SER A 3 -21.73 -14.07 -52.78
CA SER A 3 -20.32 -13.70 -52.80
C SER A 3 -19.53 -14.83 -52.14
N ALA A 4 -19.10 -15.75 -52.99
CA ALA A 4 -17.92 -16.55 -52.72
C ALA A 4 -16.72 -15.59 -52.80
N VAL A 5 -15.95 -15.47 -51.73
CA VAL A 5 -14.64 -14.83 -51.76
C VAL A 5 -13.64 -15.88 -51.34
N GLU A 6 -13.05 -16.48 -52.37
CA GLU A 6 -11.81 -17.26 -52.32
C GLU A 6 -10.68 -16.31 -51.88
N GLU A 7 -10.13 -16.51 -50.69
CA GLU A 7 -8.80 -15.98 -50.37
C GLU A 7 -7.76 -17.09 -50.56
N GLN A 8 -6.80 -16.73 -51.39
CA GLN A 8 -5.95 -17.62 -52.17
C GLN A 8 -4.76 -18.12 -51.37
N ASN A 9 -4.46 -19.40 -51.59
CA ASN A 9 -3.20 -20.06 -51.28
C ASN A 9 -2.00 -19.31 -51.91
N LEU A 10 -1.13 -18.74 -51.08
CA LEU A 10 0.22 -18.34 -51.49
C LEU A 10 1.17 -19.54 -51.37
N PHE A 11 1.15 -20.40 -52.39
CA PHE A 11 2.20 -21.39 -52.68
C PHE A 11 2.87 -20.99 -54.00
N SER A 12 4.15 -20.63 -53.97
CA SER A 12 4.99 -20.58 -55.18
C SER A 12 6.46 -20.58 -54.79
N ALA A 13 7.01 -21.79 -54.70
CA ALA A 13 8.43 -22.06 -54.79
C ALA A 13 8.88 -21.85 -56.25
N ALA A 14 9.62 -20.77 -56.50
CA ALA A 14 10.29 -20.54 -57.79
C ALA A 14 11.63 -21.27 -57.80
N ASN A 15 11.58 -22.54 -58.21
CA ASN A 15 12.72 -23.29 -58.72
C ASN A 15 13.07 -22.79 -60.13
N GLY A 16 14.36 -22.49 -60.37
CA GLY A 16 14.98 -22.84 -61.65
C GLY A 16 15.66 -21.72 -62.45
N ARG A 17 16.97 -21.95 -62.67
CA ARG A 17 17.76 -21.70 -63.90
C ARG A 17 18.04 -20.21 -64.23
N GLY A 18 19.25 -19.77 -64.53
CA GLY A 18 20.54 -20.43 -64.74
C GLY A 18 21.50 -19.50 -65.50
N ILE A 19 22.79 -19.83 -65.43
CA ILE A 19 23.82 -19.71 -66.50
C ILE A 19 24.20 -18.30 -67.00
N ALA A 20 25.46 -17.86 -66.74
CA ALA A 20 26.51 -17.68 -67.77
C ALA A 20 27.76 -16.93 -67.25
N ALA A 21 28.91 -17.27 -67.85
CA ALA A 21 30.23 -16.61 -67.85
C ALA A 21 31.08 -16.76 -66.57
N ALA A 22 32.01 -17.73 -66.44
CA ALA A 22 33.23 -18.03 -67.22
C ALA A 22 34.35 -16.96 -67.09
N SER A 23 35.40 -17.26 -66.29
CA SER A 23 36.80 -17.40 -66.75
C SER A 23 37.81 -17.49 -65.57
N SER A 24 38.67 -18.53 -65.61
CA SER A 24 40.04 -18.60 -65.07
C SER A 24 40.29 -18.75 -63.54
N VAL A 25 40.63 -19.97 -63.07
CA VAL A 25 41.99 -20.43 -62.68
C VAL A 25 41.89 -21.83 -62.03
N ASP A 26 42.42 -22.84 -62.72
CA ASP A 26 42.70 -24.20 -62.23
C ASP A 26 44.08 -24.26 -61.54
N ASN A 27 44.13 -24.62 -60.24
CA ASN A 27 45.24 -25.37 -59.58
C ASN A 27 45.08 -25.64 -58.06
N ALA A 28 43.88 -25.55 -57.46
CA ALA A 28 43.69 -25.73 -56.01
C ALA A 28 43.13 -27.11 -55.55
N ALA A 29 42.91 -28.07 -56.46
CA ALA A 29 42.15 -29.28 -56.16
C ALA A 29 42.82 -30.26 -55.17
N SER A 30 44.16 -30.35 -55.11
CA SER A 30 44.85 -31.29 -54.21
C SER A 30 44.93 -30.86 -52.74
N ALA A 31 44.70 -29.58 -52.43
CA ALA A 31 44.53 -29.11 -51.05
C ALA A 31 43.15 -29.47 -50.48
N SER A 32 42.13 -29.65 -51.34
CA SER A 32 40.73 -29.83 -50.91
C SER A 32 40.49 -31.08 -50.07
N ASN A 33 41.18 -32.19 -50.32
CA ASN A 33 40.97 -33.43 -49.57
C ASN A 33 41.61 -33.43 -48.18
N GLN A 34 42.76 -32.77 -48.00
CA GLN A 34 43.33 -32.56 -46.66
C GLN A 34 42.58 -31.46 -45.89
N MET A 35 42.03 -30.47 -46.59
CA MET A 35 41.09 -29.50 -46.02
C MET A 35 39.83 -30.22 -45.51
N ASN A 36 39.28 -31.18 -46.27
CA ASN A 36 38.03 -31.89 -45.92
C ASN A 36 38.12 -32.73 -44.63
N THR A 37 39.26 -33.33 -44.32
CA THR A 37 39.42 -34.08 -43.05
C THR A 37 39.60 -33.13 -41.87
N LYS A 38 40.33 -32.03 -42.07
CA LYS A 38 40.48 -30.95 -41.08
C LYS A 38 39.15 -30.25 -40.80
N THR A 39 38.35 -29.96 -41.83
CA THR A 39 37.02 -29.35 -41.67
C THR A 39 36.05 -30.31 -41.00
N LYS A 40 36.02 -31.61 -41.36
CA LYS A 40 35.19 -32.60 -40.65
C LYS A 40 35.56 -32.69 -39.17
N LYS A 41 36.87 -32.69 -38.84
CA LYS A 41 37.33 -32.68 -37.45
C LYS A 41 36.93 -31.38 -36.74
N GLN A 42 37.06 -30.22 -37.38
CA GLN A 42 36.60 -28.94 -36.85
C GLN A 42 35.08 -28.94 -36.60
N LEU A 43 34.28 -29.46 -37.53
CA LEU A 43 32.81 -29.51 -37.44
C LEU A 43 32.37 -30.45 -36.32
N PHE A 44 33.02 -31.60 -36.16
CA PHE A 44 32.80 -32.49 -35.01
C PHE A 44 33.19 -31.83 -33.68
N MET A 45 34.32 -31.10 -33.64
CA MET A 45 34.71 -30.36 -32.44
C MET A 45 33.74 -29.22 -32.12
N LEU A 46 33.17 -28.55 -33.12
CA LEU A 46 32.16 -27.50 -32.94
C LEU A 46 30.84 -28.06 -32.41
N GLN A 47 30.31 -29.13 -33.02
CA GLN A 47 29.11 -29.81 -32.51
C GLN A 47 29.31 -30.34 -31.10
N ARG A 48 30.50 -30.92 -30.81
CA ARG A 48 30.85 -31.33 -29.46
C ARG A 48 30.93 -30.14 -28.51
N ALA A 49 31.51 -29.00 -28.94
CA ALA A 49 31.58 -27.78 -28.15
C ALA A 49 30.19 -27.20 -27.87
N GLU A 50 29.26 -27.21 -28.82
CA GLU A 50 27.87 -26.80 -28.61
C GLU A 50 27.15 -27.70 -27.59
N ARG A 51 27.33 -29.02 -27.70
CA ARG A 51 26.82 -29.95 -26.67
C ARG A 51 27.49 -29.77 -25.31
N LEU A 52 28.76 -29.33 -25.28
CA LEU A 52 29.49 -29.06 -24.03
C LEU A 52 29.04 -27.75 -23.38
N LYS A 53 28.59 -26.77 -24.17
CA LYS A 53 28.11 -25.46 -23.70
C LYS A 53 26.81 -25.55 -22.90
N ASP A 54 25.92 -26.49 -23.23
CA ASP A 54 24.66 -26.69 -22.50
C ASP A 54 24.80 -27.78 -21.41
N PRO A 55 24.93 -27.41 -20.10
CA PRO A 55 25.14 -28.39 -19.03
C PRO A 55 23.95 -29.34 -18.87
N LYS A 56 22.74 -28.92 -19.26
CA LYS A 56 21.50 -29.71 -19.18
C LYS A 56 21.48 -30.83 -20.23
N VAL A 57 21.86 -30.54 -21.49
CA VAL A 57 22.00 -31.55 -22.55
C VAL A 57 23.11 -32.53 -22.19
N ARG A 58 24.23 -32.05 -21.65
CA ARG A 58 25.36 -32.89 -21.22
C ARG A 58 25.03 -33.85 -20.08
N LYS A 59 24.28 -33.39 -19.07
CA LYS A 59 24.00 -34.17 -17.84
C LYS A 59 22.77 -35.06 -17.97
N MET A 60 21.73 -34.61 -18.69
CA MET A 60 20.44 -35.31 -18.77
C MET A 60 20.26 -36.09 -20.08
N GLY A 61 21.08 -35.86 -21.11
CA GLY A 61 20.97 -36.58 -22.39
C GLY A 61 19.67 -36.34 -23.15
N ILE A 62 19.01 -35.19 -22.93
CA ILE A 62 17.72 -34.87 -23.57
C ILE A 62 17.95 -34.46 -25.03
N ASP A 63 17.32 -35.17 -25.96
CA ASP A 63 17.26 -34.80 -27.37
C ASP A 63 16.27 -33.63 -27.57
N ARG A 64 16.83 -32.41 -27.60
CA ARG A 64 16.06 -31.18 -27.75
C ARG A 64 15.34 -31.09 -29.10
N GLU A 65 15.93 -31.61 -30.17
CA GLU A 65 15.35 -31.52 -31.52
C GLU A 65 14.11 -32.41 -31.65
N ALA A 66 14.18 -33.63 -31.11
CA ALA A 66 13.04 -34.54 -31.09
C ALA A 66 11.87 -33.98 -30.24
N LEU A 67 12.17 -33.38 -29.09
CA LEU A 67 11.15 -32.73 -28.26
C LEU A 67 10.54 -31.50 -28.94
N ASP A 68 11.35 -30.65 -29.58
CA ASP A 68 10.85 -29.48 -30.32
C ASP A 68 9.96 -29.91 -31.50
N ALA A 69 10.30 -31.00 -32.19
CA ALA A 69 9.47 -31.56 -33.26
C ALA A 69 8.12 -32.10 -32.73
N GLN A 70 8.13 -32.85 -31.61
CA GLN A 70 6.90 -33.34 -30.97
C GLN A 70 6.01 -32.20 -30.46
N VAL A 71 6.61 -31.14 -29.91
CA VAL A 71 5.86 -29.95 -29.47
C VAL A 71 5.19 -29.28 -30.68
N ARG A 72 5.90 -29.10 -31.79
CA ARG A 72 5.32 -28.51 -33.02
C ARG A 72 4.18 -29.34 -33.59
N GLU A 73 4.32 -30.66 -33.66
CA GLU A 73 3.26 -31.56 -34.16
C GLU A 73 2.02 -31.51 -33.25
N LYS A 74 2.23 -31.54 -31.93
CA LYS A 74 1.14 -31.44 -30.95
C LYS A 74 0.46 -30.08 -30.99
N GLU A 75 1.21 -29.00 -31.20
CA GLU A 75 0.66 -27.65 -31.40
C GLU A 75 -0.16 -27.56 -32.70
N ALA A 76 0.30 -28.17 -33.78
CA ALA A 76 -0.44 -28.22 -35.05
C ALA A 76 -1.76 -29.01 -34.91
N LEU A 77 -1.73 -30.18 -34.29
CA LEU A 77 -2.94 -30.97 -34.00
C LEU A 77 -3.92 -30.21 -33.10
N ARG A 78 -3.43 -29.55 -32.05
CA ARG A 78 -4.26 -28.72 -31.16
C ARG A 78 -4.91 -27.56 -31.90
N ARG A 79 -4.22 -26.93 -32.86
CA ARG A 79 -4.80 -25.85 -33.67
C ARG A 79 -5.93 -26.37 -34.57
N LEU A 80 -5.71 -27.52 -35.22
CA LEU A 80 -6.69 -28.14 -36.10
C LEU A 80 -7.93 -28.62 -35.32
N GLU A 81 -7.74 -29.22 -34.13
CA GLU A 81 -8.82 -29.57 -33.21
C GLU A 81 -9.60 -28.33 -32.76
N LYS A 82 -8.89 -27.24 -32.45
CA LYS A 82 -9.53 -25.98 -32.06
C LYS A 82 -10.38 -25.39 -33.18
N GLU A 83 -9.86 -25.31 -34.41
CA GLU A 83 -10.61 -24.82 -35.56
C GLU A 83 -11.85 -25.67 -35.87
N ARG A 84 -11.72 -26.99 -35.72
CA ARG A 84 -12.84 -27.92 -35.85
C ARG A 84 -13.91 -27.66 -34.78
N ASN A 85 -13.52 -27.51 -33.52
CA ASN A 85 -14.45 -27.24 -32.43
C ASN A 85 -15.12 -25.87 -32.61
N ASP A 86 -14.36 -24.83 -32.95
CA ASP A 86 -14.87 -23.48 -33.22
C ASP A 86 -15.90 -23.47 -34.38
N TYR A 87 -15.80 -24.39 -35.33
CA TYR A 87 -16.79 -24.56 -36.40
C TYR A 87 -18.09 -25.21 -35.90
N TYR A 88 -18.00 -26.30 -35.13
CA TYR A 88 -19.17 -26.97 -34.57
C TYR A 88 -19.88 -26.09 -33.54
N ASP A 89 -19.15 -25.33 -32.72
CA ASP A 89 -19.72 -24.38 -31.77
C ASP A 89 -20.52 -23.29 -32.48
N ARG A 90 -20.01 -22.77 -33.60
CA ARG A 90 -20.75 -21.81 -34.44
C ARG A 90 -22.02 -22.42 -35.04
N GLN A 91 -21.96 -23.67 -35.51
CA GLN A 91 -23.16 -24.36 -36.02
C GLN A 91 -24.19 -24.62 -34.91
N ALA A 92 -23.76 -25.06 -33.73
CA ALA A 92 -24.63 -25.30 -32.59
C ALA A 92 -25.37 -24.01 -32.17
N LEU A 93 -24.64 -22.90 -32.07
CA LEU A 93 -25.24 -21.60 -31.74
C LEU A 93 -26.28 -21.13 -32.78
N LEU A 94 -26.06 -21.41 -34.06
CA LEU A 94 -27.04 -21.08 -35.11
C LEU A 94 -28.30 -21.95 -35.00
N MET A 95 -28.14 -23.25 -34.74
CA MET A 95 -29.27 -24.17 -34.56
C MET A 95 -30.08 -23.86 -33.31
N ASP A 96 -29.41 -23.55 -32.19
CA ASP A 96 -30.06 -23.15 -30.94
C ASP A 96 -30.87 -21.87 -31.10
N ARG A 97 -30.34 -20.88 -31.82
CA ARG A 97 -31.08 -19.64 -32.12
C ARG A 97 -32.34 -19.92 -32.93
N HIS A 98 -32.26 -20.79 -33.94
CA HIS A 98 -33.40 -21.17 -34.76
C HIS A 98 -34.45 -21.95 -33.95
N ALA A 99 -34.02 -22.89 -33.10
CA ALA A 99 -34.91 -23.64 -32.21
C ALA A 99 -35.62 -22.72 -31.20
N CYS A 100 -34.89 -21.77 -30.59
CA CYS A 100 -35.46 -20.77 -29.69
C CYS A 100 -36.50 -19.88 -30.38
N ALA A 101 -36.24 -19.42 -31.60
CA ALA A 101 -37.19 -18.60 -32.36
C ALA A 101 -38.48 -19.37 -32.64
N LEU A 102 -38.39 -20.61 -33.12
CA LEU A 102 -39.56 -21.47 -33.34
C LEU A 102 -40.35 -21.75 -32.05
N GLN A 103 -39.65 -21.99 -30.94
CA GLN A 103 -40.30 -22.22 -29.66
C GLN A 103 -41.05 -20.98 -29.16
N GLN A 104 -40.49 -19.78 -29.37
CA GLN A 104 -41.16 -18.52 -29.06
C GLN A 104 -42.43 -18.32 -29.89
N GLU A 105 -42.39 -18.61 -31.19
CA GLU A 105 -43.56 -18.54 -32.07
C GLU A 105 -44.67 -19.50 -31.59
N VAL A 106 -44.34 -20.76 -31.33
CA VAL A 106 -45.32 -21.75 -30.81
C VAL A 106 -45.93 -21.32 -29.48
N ASN A 107 -45.10 -20.79 -28.56
CA ASN A 107 -45.57 -20.29 -27.27
C ASN A 107 -46.50 -19.09 -27.42
N SER A 108 -46.19 -18.16 -28.34
CA SER A 108 -47.03 -16.99 -28.61
C SER A 108 -48.42 -17.38 -29.14
N ILE A 109 -48.48 -18.36 -30.04
CA ILE A 109 -49.73 -18.89 -30.60
C ILE A 109 -50.56 -19.58 -29.50
N ARG A 110 -49.92 -20.37 -28.63
CA ARG A 110 -50.62 -20.99 -27.49
C ARG A 110 -51.19 -19.94 -26.53
N ALA A 111 -50.38 -18.96 -26.16
CA ALA A 111 -50.78 -17.90 -25.23
C ALA A 111 -51.96 -17.08 -25.79
N ALA A 112 -51.92 -16.76 -27.09
CA ALA A 112 -53.02 -16.06 -27.76
C ALA A 112 -54.31 -16.90 -27.74
N ARG A 113 -54.24 -18.18 -28.11
CA ARG A 113 -55.40 -19.10 -28.09
C ARG A 113 -55.96 -19.30 -26.68
N GLU A 114 -55.10 -19.41 -25.68
CA GLU A 114 -55.52 -19.55 -24.28
C GLU A 114 -56.22 -18.28 -23.79
N LYS A 115 -55.67 -17.11 -24.12
CA LYS A 115 -56.29 -15.82 -23.81
C LYS A 115 -57.67 -15.70 -24.46
N GLU A 116 -57.80 -16.00 -25.75
CA GLU A 116 -59.09 -16.00 -26.45
C GLU A 116 -60.12 -16.93 -25.80
N LEU A 117 -59.70 -18.12 -25.36
CA LEU A 117 -60.56 -19.06 -24.66
C LEU A 117 -60.99 -18.55 -23.29
N GLN A 118 -60.09 -17.93 -22.52
CA GLN A 118 -60.41 -17.31 -21.24
C GLN A 118 -61.34 -16.12 -21.40
N ASP A 119 -61.07 -15.24 -22.38
CA ASP A 119 -61.92 -14.09 -22.70
C ASP A 119 -63.33 -14.55 -23.09
N TYR A 120 -63.47 -15.61 -23.90
CA TYR A 120 -64.76 -16.21 -24.23
C TYR A 120 -65.49 -16.77 -23.00
N ARG A 121 -64.77 -17.43 -22.09
CA ARG A 121 -65.35 -17.94 -20.83
C ARG A 121 -65.82 -16.80 -19.93
N GLN A 122 -65.01 -15.75 -19.79
CA GLN A 122 -65.35 -14.59 -18.97
C GLN A 122 -66.49 -13.76 -19.55
N THR A 123 -66.69 -13.75 -20.87
CA THR A 123 -67.76 -12.97 -21.51
C THR A 123 -69.07 -13.74 -21.59
N PHE A 124 -69.03 -15.00 -22.04
CA PHE A 124 -70.24 -15.78 -22.37
C PHE A 124 -70.52 -16.96 -21.42
N GLN A 125 -69.58 -17.34 -20.55
CA GLN A 125 -69.72 -18.48 -19.63
C GLN A 125 -69.46 -18.11 -18.16
N LYS A 126 -69.80 -16.88 -17.76
CA LYS A 126 -69.73 -16.49 -16.33
C LYS A 126 -70.64 -17.39 -15.50
N LYS A 127 -70.19 -17.77 -14.31
CA LYS A 127 -70.97 -18.57 -13.35
C LYS A 127 -72.33 -17.91 -13.00
N GLU A 128 -72.33 -16.58 -12.93
CA GLU A 128 -73.51 -15.75 -12.66
C GLU A 128 -74.60 -15.81 -13.75
N MET A 129 -74.21 -16.14 -14.98
CA MET A 129 -75.13 -16.26 -16.12
C MET A 129 -75.78 -17.65 -16.18
N GLY A 130 -75.41 -18.56 -15.27
CA GLY A 130 -76.03 -19.87 -15.16
C GLY A 130 -77.47 -19.77 -14.66
N ARG A 131 -78.36 -20.61 -15.19
CA ARG A 131 -79.79 -20.63 -14.83
C ARG A 131 -80.05 -20.82 -13.32
N GLU A 132 -79.12 -21.46 -12.62
CA GLU A 132 -79.23 -21.78 -11.18
C GLU A 132 -78.32 -20.91 -10.31
N TRP A 133 -77.84 -19.75 -10.81
CA TRP A 133 -76.94 -18.89 -10.03
C TRP A 133 -77.58 -18.40 -8.73
N ASP A 134 -78.87 -18.05 -8.76
CA ASP A 134 -79.58 -17.57 -7.56
C ASP A 134 -79.58 -18.58 -6.41
N LEU A 135 -79.48 -19.89 -6.71
CA LEU A 135 -79.32 -20.94 -5.70
C LEU A 135 -77.85 -21.21 -5.32
N ASN A 136 -76.92 -20.94 -6.23
CA ASN A 136 -75.51 -21.27 -6.11
C ASN A 136 -74.61 -20.09 -5.73
N ASP A 137 -75.19 -18.89 -5.50
CA ASP A 137 -74.45 -17.71 -5.11
C ASP A 137 -73.94 -17.86 -3.67
N PRO A 138 -72.62 -18.02 -3.47
CA PRO A 138 -72.05 -18.15 -2.13
C PRO A 138 -72.24 -16.88 -1.29
N GLU A 139 -72.52 -15.73 -1.93
CA GLU A 139 -72.72 -14.46 -1.25
C GLU A 139 -74.20 -14.13 -0.99
N ALA A 140 -75.15 -15.01 -1.34
CA ALA A 140 -76.58 -14.75 -1.15
C ALA A 140 -76.92 -14.27 0.28
N ARG A 141 -76.39 -14.96 1.30
CA ARG A 141 -76.55 -14.58 2.71
C ARG A 141 -75.88 -13.27 3.09
N ARG A 142 -74.83 -12.85 2.38
CA ARG A 142 -74.16 -11.56 2.61
C ARG A 142 -74.93 -10.39 1.98
N LYS A 143 -75.66 -10.66 0.89
CA LYS A 143 -76.52 -9.68 0.20
C LYS A 143 -77.82 -9.40 0.95
N GLU A 144 -78.24 -10.31 1.83
CA GLU A 144 -79.37 -10.06 2.74
C GLU A 144 -79.04 -8.88 3.67
N LEU A 145 -79.96 -7.91 3.71
CA LEU A 145 -79.82 -6.74 4.59
C LEU A 145 -79.93 -7.21 6.05
N PRO A 146 -79.11 -6.65 6.97
CA PRO A 146 -79.25 -6.94 8.38
C PRO A 146 -80.62 -6.51 8.88
N ALA A 147 -81.08 -7.10 9.99
CA ALA A 147 -82.37 -6.79 10.59
C ALA A 147 -82.52 -5.29 10.91
N ARG A 148 -81.41 -4.61 11.27
CA ARG A 148 -81.30 -3.17 11.52
C ARG A 148 -80.08 -2.61 10.80
N ILE A 149 -80.27 -1.58 9.96
CA ILE A 149 -79.16 -0.89 9.25
C ILE A 149 -78.63 0.30 10.07
N GLY A 150 -79.51 1.00 10.81
CA GLY A 150 -79.17 2.15 11.63
C GLY A 150 -80.26 2.48 12.65
N ASP A 151 -80.04 3.53 13.43
CA ASP A 151 -81.00 4.00 14.44
C ASP A 151 -82.31 4.54 13.84
N ASP A 152 -82.22 5.11 12.64
CA ASP A 152 -83.33 5.72 11.90
C ASP A 152 -83.93 4.79 10.85
N ASP A 153 -83.75 3.46 10.96
CA ASP A 153 -84.31 2.50 10.00
C ASP A 153 -85.85 2.47 10.09
N PRO A 154 -86.60 2.92 9.06
CA PRO A 154 -88.05 3.00 9.11
C PRO A 154 -88.74 1.63 9.20
N ARG A 155 -88.01 0.53 8.96
CA ARG A 155 -88.50 -0.86 9.11
C ARG A 155 -88.72 -1.24 10.57
N ASN A 156 -88.03 -0.58 11.49
CA ASN A 156 -88.03 -0.90 12.90
C ASN A 156 -88.96 0.03 13.67
N GLY A 157 -90.20 -0.41 13.87
CA GLY A 157 -91.17 0.30 14.72
C GLY A 157 -90.76 0.37 16.20
N PRO A 158 -91.47 1.16 17.03
CA PRO A 158 -91.15 1.36 18.44
C PRO A 158 -91.17 0.07 19.29
N SER A 159 -91.88 -0.98 18.83
CA SER A 159 -91.94 -2.30 19.47
C SER A 159 -91.05 -3.36 18.82
N SER A 160 -90.13 -2.98 17.92
CA SER A 160 -89.30 -3.95 17.19
C SER A 160 -88.33 -4.74 18.07
N LEU A 161 -88.06 -4.27 19.30
CA LEU A 161 -87.01 -4.80 20.19
C LEU A 161 -85.63 -4.87 19.52
N GLN A 162 -85.41 -4.08 18.47
CA GLN A 162 -84.14 -4.04 17.74
C GLN A 162 -83.25 -2.88 18.16
N LYS A 163 -83.71 -1.97 19.03
CA LYS A 163 -82.97 -0.82 19.57
C LYS A 163 -82.90 -0.90 21.09
N PHE A 164 -81.69 -1.03 21.64
CA PHE A 164 -81.44 -0.99 23.08
C PHE A 164 -80.54 0.20 23.45
N GLU A 165 -80.70 0.73 24.66
CA GLU A 165 -79.86 1.82 25.15
C GLU A 165 -78.43 1.32 25.44
N GLY A 166 -77.42 2.06 24.96
CA GLY A 166 -76.00 1.71 25.12
C GLY A 166 -75.42 0.83 24.01
N GLU A 167 -76.24 0.38 23.06
CA GLU A 167 -75.73 -0.29 21.86
C GLU A 167 -74.92 0.66 21.00
N ASP A 168 -73.78 0.18 20.54
CA ASP A 168 -72.88 0.93 19.68
C ASP A 168 -72.69 0.18 18.37
N LEU A 169 -73.54 0.50 17.39
CA LEU A 169 -73.47 -0.06 16.03
C LEU A 169 -72.12 0.24 15.37
N ASP A 170 -71.51 1.38 15.74
CA ASP A 170 -70.21 1.82 15.24
C ASP A 170 -69.02 1.15 15.95
N TYR A 171 -69.24 0.23 16.89
CA TYR A 171 -68.15 -0.44 17.62
C TYR A 171 -67.12 -1.06 16.69
N ALA A 172 -67.60 -1.77 15.65
CA ALA A 172 -66.74 -2.40 14.66
C ALA A 172 -65.95 -1.36 13.84
N ALA A 173 -66.60 -0.27 13.42
CA ALA A 173 -65.96 0.83 12.70
C ALA A 173 -64.92 1.55 13.57
N ARG A 174 -65.25 1.82 14.83
CA ARG A 174 -64.35 2.44 15.82
C ARG A 174 -63.16 1.54 16.13
N ARG A 175 -63.37 0.24 16.34
CA ARG A 175 -62.27 -0.74 16.52
C ARG A 175 -61.39 -0.83 15.28
N ALA A 176 -61.98 -0.85 14.08
CA ALA A 176 -61.22 -0.86 12.83
C ALA A 176 -60.38 0.44 12.67
N ALA A 177 -60.95 1.60 13.02
CA ALA A 177 -60.24 2.87 13.02
C ALA A 177 -59.08 2.88 14.04
N GLN A 178 -59.30 2.40 15.27
CA GLN A 178 -58.25 2.26 16.29
C GLN A 178 -57.14 1.30 15.84
N GLN A 179 -57.47 0.15 15.27
CA GLN A 179 -56.48 -0.80 14.73
C GLN A 179 -55.71 -0.20 13.54
N ARG A 180 -56.37 0.61 12.69
CA ARG A 180 -55.71 1.32 11.60
C ARG A 180 -54.73 2.36 12.15
N GLN A 181 -55.11 3.13 13.17
CA GLN A 181 -54.23 4.09 13.84
C GLN A 181 -53.03 3.38 14.46
N GLN A 182 -53.23 2.27 15.19
CA GLN A 182 -52.15 1.49 15.78
C GLN A 182 -51.18 0.94 14.72
N ARG A 183 -51.69 0.42 13.60
CA ARG A 183 -50.85 -0.03 12.47
C ARG A 183 -50.05 1.11 11.86
N GLN A 184 -50.67 2.28 11.66
CA GLN A 184 -49.99 3.45 11.13
C GLN A 184 -48.87 3.93 12.06
N TRP A 185 -49.12 4.00 13.37
CA TRP A 185 -48.09 4.36 14.35
C TRP A 185 -46.95 3.36 14.41
N ALA A 186 -47.26 2.05 14.39
CA ALA A 186 -46.24 1.01 14.33
C ALA A 186 -45.38 1.13 13.06
N GLN A 187 -46.00 1.35 11.90
CA GLN A 187 -45.28 1.55 10.64
C GLN A 187 -44.40 2.81 10.68
N GLN A 188 -44.92 3.92 11.21
CA GLN A 188 -44.16 5.16 11.37
C GLN A 188 -42.93 4.94 12.26
N GLN A 189 -43.09 4.25 13.40
CA GLN A 189 -41.99 3.89 14.30
C GLN A 189 -40.92 3.01 13.62
N VAL A 190 -41.34 2.01 12.83
CA VAL A 190 -40.41 1.16 12.07
C VAL A 190 -39.66 1.97 11.02
N ASN A 191 -40.37 2.80 10.25
CA ASN A 191 -39.77 3.64 9.22
C ASN A 191 -38.78 4.65 9.83
N GLU A 192 -39.11 5.27 10.96
CA GLU A 192 -38.23 6.20 11.67
C GLU A 192 -36.95 5.51 12.16
N LYS A 193 -37.08 4.30 12.76
CA LYS A 193 -35.93 3.51 13.20
C LYS A 193 -35.04 3.09 12.03
N LEU A 194 -35.64 2.68 10.91
CA LEU A 194 -34.89 2.28 9.71
C LEU A 194 -34.18 3.48 9.09
N ALA A 195 -34.84 4.63 9.00
CA ALA A 195 -34.24 5.88 8.54
C ALA A 195 -33.08 6.32 9.45
N LYS A 196 -33.24 6.26 10.78
CA LYS A 196 -32.16 6.55 11.73
C LYS A 196 -30.95 5.63 11.55
N LYS A 197 -31.18 4.33 11.42
CA LYS A 197 -30.10 3.35 11.16
C LYS A 197 -29.40 3.60 9.83
N TRP A 198 -30.15 3.93 8.77
CA TRP A 198 -29.59 4.27 7.47
C TRP A 198 -28.71 5.52 7.56
N MET A 199 -29.18 6.58 8.22
CA MET A 199 -28.40 7.81 8.42
C MET A 199 -27.15 7.58 9.27
N GLU A 200 -27.21 6.72 10.28
CA GLU A 200 -26.05 6.32 11.09
C GLU A 200 -25.03 5.55 10.25
N GLN A 201 -25.46 4.56 9.46
CA GLN A 201 -24.59 3.82 8.55
C GLN A 201 -23.92 4.71 7.50
N GLU A 202 -24.66 5.63 6.88
CA GLU A 202 -24.10 6.56 5.90
C GLU A 202 -23.11 7.53 6.55
N ARG A 203 -23.38 8.00 7.78
CA ARG A 203 -22.44 8.84 8.53
C ARG A 203 -21.16 8.07 8.87
N ASP A 204 -21.29 6.82 9.31
CA ASP A 204 -20.14 6.00 9.69
C ASP A 204 -19.29 5.65 8.46
N ARG A 205 -19.91 5.30 7.32
CA ARG A 205 -19.20 5.14 6.03
C ARG A 205 -18.46 6.41 5.61
N ALA A 206 -19.13 7.56 5.65
CA ALA A 206 -18.49 8.84 5.30
C ALA A 206 -17.33 9.20 6.24
N PHE A 207 -17.39 8.78 7.51
CA PHE A 207 -16.30 8.94 8.46
C PHE A 207 -15.13 8.01 8.14
N ASP A 208 -15.41 6.74 7.83
CA ASP A 208 -14.40 5.74 7.46
C ASP A 208 -13.68 6.14 6.17
N ASP A 209 -14.41 6.50 5.11
CA ASP A 209 -13.84 6.97 3.84
C ASP A 209 -12.90 8.18 4.06
N ARG A 210 -13.32 9.13 4.91
CA ARG A 210 -12.51 10.30 5.25
C ARG A 210 -11.26 9.93 6.04
N ASN A 211 -11.36 8.98 6.96
CA ASN A 211 -10.20 8.50 7.72
C ASN A 211 -9.21 7.77 6.82
N GLU A 212 -9.68 6.96 5.89
CA GLU A 212 -8.83 6.30 4.89
C GLU A 212 -8.09 7.34 4.03
N GLU A 213 -8.80 8.36 3.52
CA GLU A 213 -8.19 9.46 2.76
C GLU A 213 -7.12 10.20 3.57
N VAL A 214 -7.41 10.53 4.83
CA VAL A 214 -6.46 11.20 5.74
C VAL A 214 -5.25 10.31 6.00
N ASN A 215 -5.44 9.02 6.29
CA ASN A 215 -4.35 8.08 6.54
C ASN A 215 -3.46 7.93 5.30
N HIS A 216 -4.04 7.82 4.11
CA HIS A 216 -3.28 7.77 2.86
C HIS A 216 -2.47 9.04 2.63
N ARG A 217 -3.06 10.23 2.86
CA ARG A 217 -2.33 11.50 2.76
C ARG A 217 -1.20 11.62 3.76
N LEU A 218 -1.43 11.21 5.01
CA LEU A 218 -0.39 11.20 6.05
C LEU A 218 0.77 10.30 5.66
N TYR A 219 0.47 9.10 5.17
CA TYR A 219 1.49 8.16 4.69
C TYR A 219 2.33 8.75 3.54
N GLU A 220 1.70 9.37 2.54
CA GLU A 220 2.44 10.03 1.46
C GLU A 220 3.33 11.17 1.94
N VAL A 221 2.85 11.98 2.89
CA VAL A 221 3.62 13.08 3.48
C VAL A 221 4.81 12.52 4.26
N GLU A 222 4.63 11.48 5.07
CA GLU A 222 5.71 10.83 5.81
C GLU A 222 6.78 10.27 4.87
N GLN A 223 6.39 9.62 3.78
CA GLN A 223 7.34 9.14 2.77
C GLN A 223 8.13 10.30 2.14
N LYS A 224 7.44 11.36 1.69
CA LYS A 224 8.08 12.54 1.09
C LYS A 224 9.05 13.23 2.06
N VAL A 225 8.67 13.36 3.33
CA VAL A 225 9.53 13.93 4.38
C VAL A 225 10.75 13.04 4.63
N ALA A 226 10.58 11.71 4.67
CA ALA A 226 11.70 10.78 4.84
C ALA A 226 12.67 10.83 3.65
N GLU A 227 12.16 10.92 2.43
CA GLU A 227 12.98 11.10 1.22
C GLU A 227 13.73 12.44 1.22
N GLN A 228 13.05 13.54 1.55
CA GLN A 228 13.68 14.85 1.67
C GLN A 228 14.78 14.86 2.72
N ARG A 229 14.57 14.24 3.89
CA ARG A 229 15.60 14.11 4.93
C ARG A 229 16.83 13.36 4.42
N ARG A 230 16.62 12.23 3.71
CA ARG A 230 17.71 11.46 3.10
C ARG A 230 18.48 12.27 2.06
N LEU A 231 17.78 13.06 1.25
CA LEU A 231 18.40 13.94 0.25
C LEU A 231 19.19 15.07 0.93
N MET A 232 18.63 15.71 1.96
CA MET A 232 19.34 16.75 2.72
C MET A 232 20.59 16.21 3.40
N GLU A 233 20.52 15.02 4.00
CA GLU A 233 21.66 14.37 4.65
C GLU A 233 22.77 14.05 3.64
N LYS A 234 22.42 13.50 2.47
CA LYS A 234 23.38 13.25 1.38
C LYS A 234 24.02 14.55 0.88
N ASN A 235 23.22 15.55 0.56
CA ASN A 235 23.71 16.84 0.09
C ASN A 235 24.60 17.53 1.14
N GLY A 236 24.25 17.45 2.41
CA GLY A 236 25.05 17.95 3.52
C GLY A 236 26.38 17.20 3.66
N ALA A 237 26.38 15.88 3.51
CA ALA A 237 27.59 15.07 3.53
C ALA A 237 28.52 15.39 2.35
N ASP A 238 27.97 15.51 1.14
CA ASP A 238 28.73 15.85 -0.07
C ASP A 238 29.31 17.26 0.01
N PHE A 239 28.53 18.24 0.51
CA PHE A 239 28.99 19.60 0.75
C PHE A 239 30.12 19.64 1.80
N ASN A 240 29.94 18.96 2.93
CA ASN A 240 30.96 18.90 3.98
C ASN A 240 32.24 18.23 3.49
N ARG A 241 32.13 17.20 2.65
CA ARG A 241 33.27 16.53 2.03
C ARG A 241 34.00 17.46 1.06
N ALA A 242 33.27 18.13 0.16
CA ALA A 242 33.85 19.09 -0.78
C ALA A 242 34.55 20.24 -0.05
N LEU A 243 33.92 20.77 1.00
CA LEU A 243 34.49 21.82 1.84
C LEU A 243 35.77 21.35 2.56
N ALA A 244 35.77 20.14 3.13
CA ALA A 244 36.95 19.56 3.78
C ALA A 244 38.10 19.33 2.78
N GLU A 245 37.79 18.88 1.55
CA GLU A 245 38.78 18.72 0.49
C GLU A 245 39.35 20.07 0.02
N GLN A 246 38.50 21.09 -0.11
CA GLN A 246 38.93 22.46 -0.44
C GLN A 246 39.87 23.02 0.65
N GLN A 247 39.46 22.95 1.93
CA GLN A 247 40.29 23.42 3.04
C GLN A 247 41.62 22.68 3.12
N ARG A 248 41.64 21.37 2.86
CA ARG A 248 42.89 20.59 2.79
C ARG A 248 43.81 21.08 1.67
N ARG A 249 43.27 21.35 0.48
CA ARG A 249 44.06 21.88 -0.65
C ARG A 249 44.59 23.27 -0.36
N GLU A 250 43.78 24.14 0.21
CA GLU A 250 44.19 25.49 0.62
C GLU A 250 45.27 25.44 1.70
N ALA A 251 45.11 24.58 2.71
CA ALA A 251 46.12 24.39 3.76
C ALA A 251 47.44 23.83 3.23
N VAL A 252 47.41 22.91 2.26
CA VAL A 252 48.62 22.40 1.60
C VAL A 252 49.30 23.50 0.79
N ARG A 253 48.56 24.23 -0.05
CA ARG A 253 49.10 25.36 -0.82
C ARG A 253 49.68 26.45 0.06
N ALA A 254 49.00 26.80 1.15
CA ALA A 254 49.48 27.79 2.11
C ALA A 254 50.79 27.33 2.76
N LYS A 255 50.91 26.05 3.14
CA LYS A 255 52.17 25.49 3.65
C LYS A 255 53.27 25.48 2.59
N GLU A 256 52.96 25.11 1.35
CA GLU A 256 53.94 25.11 0.25
C GLU A 256 54.46 26.53 -0.02
N GLU A 257 53.58 27.53 -0.09
CA GLU A 257 53.96 28.93 -0.24
C GLU A 257 54.78 29.43 0.95
N ASP A 258 54.38 29.12 2.18
CA ASP A 258 55.10 29.49 3.41
C ASP A 258 56.50 28.86 3.43
N THR A 259 56.62 27.57 3.06
CA THR A 259 57.93 26.91 2.93
C THR A 259 58.77 27.51 1.80
N ARG A 260 58.17 27.87 0.66
CA ARG A 260 58.86 28.50 -0.47
C ARG A 260 59.39 29.87 -0.09
N LEU A 261 58.56 30.71 0.55
CA LEU A 261 58.94 32.02 1.06
C LEU A 261 60.01 31.90 2.14
N GLY A 262 59.87 30.97 3.08
CA GLY A 262 60.88 30.70 4.11
C GLY A 262 62.22 30.23 3.54
N LEU A 263 62.22 29.40 2.49
CA LEU A 263 63.43 29.01 1.77
C LEU A 263 64.06 30.20 1.04
N GLN A 264 63.25 31.06 0.40
CA GLN A 264 63.72 32.28 -0.26
C GLN A 264 64.31 33.28 0.73
N GLU A 265 63.66 33.45 1.89
CA GLU A 265 64.17 34.27 2.98
C GLU A 265 65.49 33.72 3.51
N MET A 266 65.58 32.41 3.77
CA MET A 266 66.83 31.77 4.19
C MET A 266 67.94 31.94 3.15
N ALA A 267 67.65 31.76 1.86
CA ALA A 267 68.64 31.97 0.79
C ALA A 267 69.09 33.44 0.72
N TYR A 268 68.15 34.38 0.78
CA TYR A 268 68.45 35.81 0.80
C TYR A 268 69.30 36.20 2.01
N GLN A 269 68.95 35.70 3.20
CA GLN A 269 69.70 35.93 4.43
C GLN A 269 71.10 35.29 4.36
N MET A 270 71.19 34.06 3.87
CA MET A 270 72.45 33.35 3.65
C MET A 270 73.35 33.99 2.59
N ASP A 271 72.83 34.83 1.68
CA ASP A 271 73.63 35.61 0.73
C ASP A 271 73.79 37.09 1.15
N SER A 272 73.03 37.53 2.15
CA SER A 272 73.00 38.92 2.61
C SER A 272 74.35 39.34 3.18
N ASP A 273 74.79 40.53 2.81
CA ASP A 273 76.03 41.11 3.33
C ASP A 273 75.97 41.30 4.87
N PHE A 274 74.75 41.44 5.42
CA PHE A 274 74.48 41.57 6.85
C PHE A 274 74.85 40.31 7.65
N LEU A 275 74.56 39.11 7.14
CA LEU A 275 74.87 37.86 7.85
C LEU A 275 76.24 37.28 7.51
N ASN A 276 76.74 37.52 6.29
CA ASN A 276 77.97 36.93 5.77
C ASN A 276 79.23 37.77 5.96
N GLU A 277 79.14 38.96 6.55
CA GLU A 277 80.31 39.80 6.90
C GLU A 277 81.30 39.96 5.74
N ARG A 278 80.82 40.35 4.55
CA ARG A 278 81.70 40.67 3.41
C ARG A 278 82.53 41.94 3.64
N GLU A 279 82.15 42.78 4.61
CA GLU A 279 82.88 43.97 5.01
C GLU A 279 83.47 43.81 6.41
N THR A 280 84.69 44.29 6.60
CA THR A 280 85.44 44.10 7.85
C THR A 280 84.80 44.83 9.04
N VAL A 281 84.75 44.16 10.20
CA VAL A 281 84.25 44.73 11.48
C VAL A 281 85.19 45.81 12.05
N VAL A 282 86.42 45.87 11.55
CA VAL A 282 87.47 46.81 11.95
C VAL A 282 87.57 47.92 10.90
N SER A 283 87.53 49.18 11.36
CA SER A 283 87.84 50.33 10.51
C SER A 283 89.23 50.18 9.89
N GLU A 284 89.37 50.45 8.59
CA GLU A 284 90.67 50.46 7.88
C GLU A 284 91.69 51.42 8.54
N LEU A 285 91.21 52.37 9.35
CA LEU A 285 92.02 53.39 10.02
C LEU A 285 92.33 53.07 11.49
N GLY A 286 92.06 51.85 11.96
CA GLY A 286 92.60 51.32 13.22
C GLY A 286 91.54 50.89 14.24
N GLY A 287 91.62 49.61 14.63
CA GLY A 287 91.34 49.01 15.94
C GLY A 287 89.95 49.12 16.59
N SER A 288 89.18 50.17 16.33
CA SER A 288 87.85 50.36 16.94
C SER A 288 86.82 49.48 16.23
N VAL A 289 86.24 48.54 16.98
CA VAL A 289 85.10 47.73 16.54
C VAL A 289 83.91 48.65 16.32
N MET A 290 83.35 48.66 15.12
CA MET A 290 82.14 49.44 14.84
C MET A 290 81.00 48.92 15.73
N ALA A 291 80.42 49.80 16.57
CA ALA A 291 79.30 49.44 17.45
C ALA A 291 78.09 48.88 16.66
N GLU A 292 77.89 49.37 15.43
CA GLU A 292 76.87 48.89 14.49
C GLU A 292 77.11 47.44 14.01
N ARG A 293 78.32 46.89 14.21
CA ARG A 293 78.76 45.57 13.72
C ARG A 293 79.06 44.57 14.84
N TYR A 294 78.69 44.86 16.09
CA TYR A 294 78.97 44.00 17.24
C TYR A 294 78.04 42.76 17.28
N LYS A 295 78.50 41.62 16.74
CA LYS A 295 77.77 40.33 16.76
C LYS A 295 78.29 39.35 17.84
N GLY A 296 79.50 39.56 18.34
CA GLY A 296 80.16 38.66 19.28
C GLY A 296 79.88 39.01 20.74
N MET A 297 78.80 38.50 21.32
CA MET A 297 78.62 38.52 22.78
C MET A 297 79.78 37.80 23.49
N SER A 298 80.27 38.39 24.59
CA SER A 298 81.33 37.78 25.42
C SER A 298 80.88 36.41 25.92
N GLU A 299 81.81 35.46 26.11
CA GLU A 299 81.48 34.14 26.67
C GLU A 299 80.70 34.24 27.99
N LYS A 300 80.98 35.25 28.82
CA LYS A 300 80.22 35.52 30.06
C LYS A 300 78.75 35.91 29.82
N GLN A 301 78.47 36.63 28.75
CA GLN A 301 77.09 36.97 28.37
C GLN A 301 76.36 35.73 27.82
N LYS A 302 77.06 34.90 27.02
CA LYS A 302 76.54 33.62 26.52
C LYS A 302 76.16 32.68 27.67
N THR A 303 76.98 32.59 28.72
CA THR A 303 76.68 31.73 29.87
C THR A 303 75.48 32.23 30.66
N LEU A 304 75.34 33.53 30.90
CA LEU A 304 74.15 34.12 31.54
C LEU A 304 72.86 33.85 30.75
N LEU A 305 72.91 34.00 29.42
CA LEU A 305 71.78 33.69 28.54
C LEU A 305 71.38 32.21 28.61
N ARG A 306 72.37 31.30 28.57
CA ARG A 306 72.12 29.85 28.71
C ARG A 306 71.47 29.53 30.06
N ALA A 307 71.94 30.15 31.15
CA ALA A 307 71.35 29.96 32.47
C ALA A 307 69.87 30.40 32.50
N GLY A 308 69.55 31.57 31.92
CA GLY A 308 68.17 32.05 31.82
C GLY A 308 67.28 31.17 30.93
N GLN A 309 67.81 30.64 29.82
CA GLN A 309 67.08 29.70 28.97
C GLN A 309 66.76 28.38 29.71
N ASP A 310 67.71 27.87 30.49
CA ASP A 310 67.50 26.67 31.30
C ASP A 310 66.40 26.89 32.36
N GLU A 311 66.35 28.06 32.98
CA GLU A 311 65.27 28.43 33.90
C GLU A 311 63.90 28.50 33.21
N GLN A 312 63.82 29.20 32.08
CA GLN A 312 62.58 29.28 31.27
C GLN A 312 62.09 27.89 30.82
N LEU A 313 63.02 27.00 30.46
CA LEU A 313 62.68 25.64 30.04
C LEU A 313 62.14 24.81 31.21
N ARG A 314 62.65 25.01 32.43
CA ARG A 314 62.11 24.39 33.65
C ARG A 314 60.70 24.91 33.96
N GLU A 315 60.47 26.21 33.85
CA GLU A 315 59.16 26.83 34.05
C GLU A 315 58.13 26.33 33.03
N LEU A 316 58.49 26.30 31.75
CA LEU A 316 57.64 25.77 30.67
C LEU A 316 57.26 24.30 30.91
N ARG A 317 58.22 23.46 31.33
CA ARG A 317 57.94 22.07 31.68
C ARG A 317 56.97 21.96 32.86
N ARG A 318 57.15 22.79 33.90
CA ARG A 318 56.25 22.83 35.06
C ARG A 318 54.84 23.26 34.67
N ARG A 319 54.71 24.29 33.84
CA ARG A 319 53.41 24.77 33.34
C ARG A 319 52.71 23.72 32.49
N ARG A 320 53.41 23.07 31.56
CA ARG A 320 52.84 21.98 30.74
C ARG A 320 52.35 20.81 31.59
N LEU A 321 53.06 20.45 32.66
CA LEU A 321 52.62 19.40 33.58
C LEU A 321 51.31 19.77 34.28
N LEU A 322 51.20 21.01 34.79
CA LEU A 322 49.97 21.50 35.43
C LEU A 322 48.79 21.54 34.46
N GLU A 323 48.98 22.01 33.23
CA GLU A 323 47.93 22.04 32.19
C GLU A 323 47.42 20.62 31.86
N VAL A 324 48.32 19.62 31.79
CA VAL A 324 47.93 18.22 31.57
C VAL A 324 47.17 17.65 32.77
N GLU A 325 47.56 17.99 34.00
CA GLU A 325 46.85 17.57 35.21
C GLU A 325 45.44 18.19 35.29
N GLU A 326 45.31 19.48 35.00
CA GLU A 326 44.03 20.18 34.95
C GLU A 326 43.09 19.61 33.88
N GLN A 327 43.60 19.37 32.67
CA GLN A 327 42.81 18.72 31.61
C GLN A 327 42.34 17.31 32.01
N ARG A 328 43.17 16.55 32.73
CA ARG A 328 42.76 15.23 33.26
C ARG A 328 41.68 15.35 34.32
N GLN A 329 41.79 16.31 35.24
CA GLN A 329 40.76 16.54 36.27
C GLN A 329 39.43 16.96 35.64
N TRP A 330 39.46 17.85 34.65
CA TRP A 330 38.26 18.28 33.91
C TRP A 330 37.60 17.11 33.18
N SER A 331 38.38 16.30 32.47
CA SER A 331 37.91 15.09 31.79
C SER A 331 37.23 14.10 32.75
N LEU A 332 37.81 13.90 33.94
CA LEU A 332 37.22 13.04 34.97
C LEU A 332 35.89 13.61 35.47
N GLN A 333 35.81 14.92 35.70
CA GLN A 333 34.59 15.59 36.15
C GLN A 333 33.46 15.48 35.12
N GLU A 334 33.76 15.73 33.84
CA GLU A 334 32.79 15.64 32.74
C GLU A 334 32.26 14.20 32.60
N ASN A 335 33.16 13.21 32.65
CA ASN A 335 32.76 11.80 32.63
C ASN A 335 31.87 11.41 33.81
N MET A 336 32.14 11.93 35.01
CA MET A 336 31.29 11.69 36.18
C MET A 336 29.91 12.35 36.03
N GLN A 337 29.86 13.58 35.54
CA GLN A 337 28.60 14.29 35.26
C GLN A 337 27.75 13.56 34.22
N LEU A 338 28.35 13.12 33.11
CA LEU A 338 27.66 12.34 32.08
C LEU A 338 27.10 11.02 32.63
N ARG A 339 27.86 10.32 33.49
CA ARG A 339 27.37 9.08 34.13
C ARG A 339 26.20 9.34 35.06
N MET A 340 26.25 10.42 35.86
CA MET A 340 25.16 10.81 36.75
C MET A 340 23.90 11.20 35.96
N ALA A 341 24.03 11.98 34.90
CA ALA A 341 22.91 12.35 34.03
C ALA A 341 22.25 11.12 33.41
N ASN A 342 23.05 10.22 32.82
CA ASN A 342 22.54 8.97 32.26
C ASN A 342 21.87 8.06 33.32
N ALA A 343 22.37 8.05 34.56
CA ALA A 343 21.75 7.28 35.65
C ALA A 343 20.38 7.84 36.05
N LEU A 344 20.26 9.17 36.14
CA LEU A 344 19.00 9.86 36.42
C LEU A 344 17.97 9.66 35.30
N ASP A 345 18.39 9.75 34.04
CA ASP A 345 17.49 9.53 32.90
C ASP A 345 16.95 8.10 32.87
N ARG A 346 17.81 7.10 33.16
CA ARG A 346 17.36 5.71 33.30
C ARG A 346 16.41 5.50 34.48
N GLN A 347 16.62 6.18 35.61
CA GLN A 347 15.69 6.12 36.75
C GLN A 347 14.32 6.70 36.37
N ARG A 348 14.29 7.88 35.76
CA ARG A 348 13.06 8.51 35.26
C ARG A 348 12.32 7.65 34.24
N GLU A 349 13.04 6.97 33.35
CA GLU A 349 12.43 6.03 32.42
C GLU A 349 11.81 4.81 33.11
N ARG A 350 12.45 4.28 34.16
CA ARG A 350 11.90 3.16 34.94
C ARG A 350 10.65 3.59 35.72
N GLU A 351 10.69 4.77 36.34
CA GLU A 351 9.52 5.35 37.04
C GLU A 351 8.35 5.54 36.08
N ARG A 352 8.56 6.16 34.91
CA ARG A 352 7.52 6.32 33.89
C ARG A 352 6.97 4.99 33.37
N ARG A 353 7.80 3.94 33.27
CA ARG A 353 7.33 2.60 32.88
C ARG A 353 6.48 1.99 33.99
N ALA A 354 6.93 2.05 35.23
CA ALA A 354 6.18 1.56 36.38
C ALA A 354 4.83 2.28 36.55
N GLU A 355 4.78 3.60 36.37
CA GLU A 355 3.54 4.38 36.37
C GLU A 355 2.57 3.93 35.27
N ARG A 356 3.08 3.69 34.05
CA ARG A 356 2.25 3.19 32.93
C ARG A 356 1.71 1.79 33.20
N GLU A 357 2.51 0.91 33.78
CA GLU A 357 2.11 -0.44 34.16
C GLU A 357 1.01 -0.41 35.25
N GLN A 358 1.22 0.39 36.30
CA GLN A 358 0.21 0.60 37.35
C GLN A 358 -1.09 1.18 36.77
N LEU A 359 -1.01 2.19 35.89
CA LEU A 359 -2.18 2.74 35.21
C LEU A 359 -2.89 1.67 34.38
N ALA A 360 -2.17 0.87 33.60
CA ALA A 360 -2.76 -0.21 32.82
C ALA A 360 -3.48 -1.26 33.70
N GLU A 361 -2.88 -1.63 34.83
CA GLU A 361 -3.51 -2.53 35.81
C GLU A 361 -4.77 -1.91 36.42
N THR A 362 -4.73 -0.63 36.80
CA THR A 362 -5.92 0.06 37.35
C THR A 362 -7.05 0.12 36.31
N HIS A 363 -6.75 0.43 35.05
CA HIS A 363 -7.73 0.41 33.97
C HIS A 363 -8.33 -0.98 33.75
N LYS A 364 -7.51 -2.04 33.82
CA LYS A 364 -7.99 -3.43 33.73
C LYS A 364 -8.92 -3.78 34.90
N MET A 365 -8.56 -3.41 36.13
CA MET A 365 -9.38 -3.64 37.32
C MET A 365 -10.69 -2.85 37.26
N GLN A 366 -10.66 -1.59 36.82
CA GLN A 366 -11.85 -0.76 36.62
C GLN A 366 -12.77 -1.35 35.55
N ALA A 367 -12.22 -1.82 34.43
CA ALA A 367 -12.99 -2.47 33.38
C ALA A 367 -13.68 -3.75 33.87
N GLN A 368 -12.98 -4.59 34.65
CA GLN A 368 -13.56 -5.79 35.26
C GLN A 368 -14.65 -5.45 36.29
N ALA A 369 -14.42 -4.44 37.15
CA ALA A 369 -15.40 -3.99 38.12
C ALA A 369 -16.65 -3.40 37.44
N ALA A 370 -16.47 -2.62 36.37
CA ALA A 370 -17.56 -2.09 35.57
C ALA A 370 -18.38 -3.20 34.90
N ALA A 371 -17.71 -4.23 34.34
CA ALA A 371 -18.38 -5.39 33.76
C ALA A 371 -19.20 -6.17 34.81
N LYS A 372 -18.63 -6.43 36.00
CA LYS A 372 -19.34 -7.08 37.11
C LYS A 372 -20.53 -6.25 37.60
N ARG A 373 -20.35 -4.94 37.78
CA ARG A 373 -21.42 -4.02 38.17
C ARG A 373 -22.54 -4.02 37.13
N LYS A 374 -22.20 -3.99 35.84
CA LYS A 374 -23.18 -4.08 34.75
C LYS A 374 -23.96 -5.39 34.83
N ALA A 375 -23.29 -6.52 35.00
CA ALA A 375 -23.95 -7.82 35.16
C ALA A 375 -24.89 -7.88 36.39
N GLN A 376 -24.46 -7.35 37.54
CA GLN A 376 -25.29 -7.25 38.75
C GLN A 376 -26.51 -6.35 38.55
N LEU A 377 -26.36 -5.21 37.88
CA LEU A 377 -27.48 -4.34 37.54
C LEU A 377 -28.42 -5.03 36.55
N ASP A 378 -27.89 -5.71 35.54
CA ASP A 378 -28.69 -6.49 34.59
C ASP A 378 -29.47 -7.61 35.31
N GLU A 379 -28.92 -8.22 36.37
CA GLU A 379 -29.64 -9.18 37.22
C GLU A 379 -30.68 -8.52 38.14
N LEU A 380 -30.35 -7.42 38.81
CA LEU A 380 -31.28 -6.66 39.67
C LEU A 380 -32.48 -6.12 38.89
N TYR A 381 -32.26 -5.67 37.65
CA TYR A 381 -33.31 -5.16 36.76
C TYR A 381 -33.97 -6.24 35.90
N LYS A 382 -33.56 -7.51 36.01
CA LYS A 382 -34.44 -8.60 35.60
C LYS A 382 -35.57 -8.65 36.61
N ASN A 383 -36.62 -7.87 36.35
CA ASN A 383 -37.89 -7.93 37.08
C ASN A 383 -38.46 -9.35 36.93
N ALA A 384 -38.05 -10.28 37.79
CA ALA A 384 -38.79 -11.50 38.02
C ALA A 384 -40.08 -11.10 38.73
N VAL A 385 -41.21 -11.57 38.24
CA VAL A 385 -42.51 -11.32 38.85
C VAL A 385 -42.54 -12.07 40.18
N ASP A 386 -42.31 -11.34 41.28
CA ASP A 386 -42.34 -11.91 42.63
C ASP A 386 -43.80 -12.11 43.08
N GLU A 387 -44.07 -13.06 43.98
CA GLU A 387 -45.45 -13.37 44.43
C GLU A 387 -46.16 -12.15 45.04
N ASP A 388 -45.40 -11.21 45.61
CA ASP A 388 -45.89 -9.92 46.13
C ASP A 388 -46.50 -9.02 45.04
N TYR A 389 -46.09 -9.17 43.77
CA TYR A 389 -46.71 -8.46 42.64
C TYR A 389 -48.21 -8.74 42.54
N PHE A 390 -48.63 -9.96 42.87
CA PHE A 390 -50.04 -10.37 42.84
C PHE A 390 -50.81 -9.99 44.10
N LYS A 391 -50.16 -9.74 45.26
CA LYS A 391 -50.84 -9.38 46.51
C LYS A 391 -51.64 -8.08 46.45
N TYR A 392 -51.24 -7.15 45.58
CA TYR A 392 -51.93 -5.86 45.40
C TYR A 392 -52.87 -5.84 44.19
N TRP A 393 -52.85 -6.88 43.36
CA TRP A 393 -53.68 -6.93 42.16
C TRP A 393 -55.18 -6.94 42.52
N ASP A 394 -55.55 -7.51 43.66
CA ASP A 394 -56.94 -7.63 44.10
C ASP A 394 -57.42 -6.53 45.06
N ARG A 395 -56.62 -5.47 45.32
CA ARG A 395 -57.04 -4.36 46.22
C ARG A 395 -57.59 -3.12 45.52
N CYS A 396 -57.75 -3.16 44.19
CA CYS A 396 -58.34 -2.06 43.42
C CYS A 396 -59.71 -2.40 42.79
N LEU A 397 -60.42 -3.38 43.36
CA LEU A 397 -61.86 -3.60 43.19
C LEU A 397 -62.50 -3.52 44.57
#